data_AF-A0A432STQ7-F1
#
_entry.id   AF-A0A432STQ7-F1
#
_cell.length_a   1.000
_cell.length_b   1.000
_cell.length_c   1.000
_cell.angle_alpha   90.00
_cell.angle_beta   90.00
_cell.angle_gamma   90.00
#
_symmetry.space_group_name_H-M   'P 1'
#
loop_
_entity.id
_entity.type
_entity.pdbx_description
1 polymer ?
#
loop_
_entity_poly.entity_id
_entity_poly.type
_entity_poly.pdbx_seq_one_letter_code
_entity_poly.pdbx_strand_id
1 'polypeptide(L)'
;MQKEENSLLPSLMRIDDFERRAILLPERSMVDPLQRMLLLKEASEFEGFKALKINRDLVKFFTKSDAIFKFFEELSHEHVSFGALVEGDAYVEFAEHIDILEELQENYKTLLESKGLSDRVFIPSSYRINNGFIEAYERFELYLEGYMSYFELELIEKIAQKRAFIIHMHTSKFNKKVQERFLEMGVELPENSQVSFDLQSK
;
A
#
# COMPACT_ATOMS: atom_id res chain seq x y z
N MET A 1 13.99 42.70 18.15
CA MET A 1 13.00 41.62 18.31
C MET A 1 13.29 40.56 17.25
N GLN A 2 14.11 39.57 17.59
CA GLN A 2 14.22 38.35 16.80
C GLN A 2 12.95 37.54 17.07
N LYS A 3 12.20 37.21 16.02
CA LYS A 3 11.08 36.28 16.11
C LYS A 3 11.69 34.90 16.36
N GLU A 4 11.43 34.35 17.54
CA GLU A 4 11.59 32.92 17.80
C GLU A 4 10.66 32.18 16.82
N GLU A 5 11.22 31.61 15.76
CA GLU A 5 10.51 30.64 14.93
C GLU A 5 10.46 29.31 15.70
N ASN A 6 9.31 29.08 16.34
CA ASN A 6 8.76 27.80 16.79
C ASN A 6 9.73 26.73 17.33
N SER A 7 9.88 26.79 18.66
CA SER A 7 10.59 25.91 19.61
C SER A 7 10.17 24.43 19.69
N LEU A 8 9.75 23.77 18.60
CA LEU A 8 9.46 22.33 18.61
C LEU A 8 10.33 21.58 17.60
N LEU A 9 10.97 20.50 18.05
CA LEU A 9 11.70 19.58 17.19
C LEU A 9 10.76 18.98 16.13
N PRO A 10 11.23 18.71 14.91
CA PRO A 10 10.43 18.03 13.90
C PRO A 10 9.93 16.68 14.43
N SER A 11 8.67 16.36 14.14
CA SER A 11 8.11 15.05 14.46
C SER A 11 8.68 14.01 13.51
N LEU A 12 9.52 13.12 14.01
CA LEU A 12 10.04 12.00 13.25
C LEU A 12 9.07 10.82 13.35
N MET A 13 8.71 10.24 12.21
CA MET A 13 7.92 9.02 12.15
C MET A 13 8.36 8.18 10.95
N ARG A 14 8.14 6.87 11.03
CA ARG A 14 8.36 5.98 9.89
C ARG A 14 7.23 6.12 8.87
N ILE A 15 7.47 5.68 7.64
CA ILE A 15 6.47 5.76 6.57
C ILE A 15 5.19 4.99 6.90
N ASP A 16 5.30 3.83 7.54
CA ASP A 16 4.16 3.01 7.95
C ASP A 16 3.33 3.68 9.07
N ASP A 17 3.97 4.45 9.94
CA ASP A 17 3.27 5.27 10.95
C ASP A 17 2.61 6.49 10.32
N PHE A 18 3.29 7.11 9.34
CA PHE A 18 2.76 8.24 8.58
C PHE A 18 1.49 7.84 7.83
N GLU A 19 1.53 6.77 7.03
CA GLU A 19 0.38 6.26 6.27
C GLU A 19 -0.84 6.05 7.15
N ARG A 20 -0.66 5.33 8.28
CA ARG A 20 -1.73 5.06 9.25
C ARG A 20 -2.40 6.32 9.78
N ARG A 21 -1.64 7.41 9.93
CA ARG A 21 -2.15 8.69 10.42
C ARG A 21 -2.71 9.57 9.30
N ALA A 22 -2.13 9.46 8.11
CA ALA A 22 -2.49 10.23 6.93
C ALA A 22 -3.84 9.80 6.31
N ILE A 23 -4.29 8.58 6.60
CA ILE A 23 -5.56 8.06 6.09
C ILE A 23 -6.59 7.85 7.21
N LEU A 24 -7.85 8.03 6.85
CA LEU A 24 -9.02 7.59 7.60
C LEU A 24 -9.68 6.46 6.84
N LEU A 25 -9.98 5.39 7.54
CA LEU A 25 -10.73 4.28 6.99
C LEU A 25 -12.23 4.58 7.06
N PRO A 26 -13.05 4.03 6.14
CA PRO A 26 -14.51 4.10 6.23
C PRO A 26 -15.04 3.56 7.56
N GLU A 27 -16.36 3.68 7.82
CA GLU A 27 -17.04 3.20 9.04
C GLU A 27 -17.08 1.66 9.19
N ARG A 28 -15.93 1.00 9.05
CA ARG A 28 -15.71 -0.43 9.21
C ARG A 28 -14.55 -0.65 10.16
N SER A 29 -14.65 -1.67 11.01
CA SER A 29 -13.56 -2.00 11.93
C SER A 29 -12.48 -2.80 11.21
N MET A 30 -11.21 -2.57 11.53
CA MET A 30 -10.15 -3.43 11.03
C MET A 30 -10.26 -4.82 11.65
N VAL A 31 -10.20 -5.85 10.80
CA VAL A 31 -10.21 -7.24 11.25
C VAL A 31 -8.99 -7.54 12.12
N ASP A 32 -9.19 -8.26 13.23
CA ASP A 32 -8.09 -8.72 14.08
C ASP A 32 -7.34 -9.90 13.45
N PRO A 33 -6.08 -10.18 13.83
CA PRO A 33 -5.27 -11.23 13.19
C PRO A 33 -5.88 -12.63 13.21
N LEU A 34 -6.64 -12.99 14.25
CA LEU A 34 -7.26 -14.32 14.34
C LEU A 34 -8.48 -14.41 13.42
N GLN A 35 -9.37 -13.42 13.49
CA GLN A 35 -10.53 -13.33 12.58
C GLN A 35 -10.07 -13.25 11.13
N ARG A 36 -9.01 -12.50 10.85
CA ARG A 36 -8.43 -12.34 9.51
C ARG A 36 -8.14 -13.69 8.87
N MET A 37 -7.45 -14.57 9.60
CA MET A 37 -7.13 -15.91 9.13
C MET A 37 -8.37 -16.80 9.02
N LEU A 38 -9.27 -16.78 10.00
CA LEU A 38 -10.48 -17.60 9.98
C LEU A 38 -11.40 -17.26 8.81
N LEU A 39 -11.55 -15.97 8.51
CA LEU A 39 -12.35 -15.48 7.38
C LEU A 39 -11.71 -15.84 6.03
N LEU A 40 -10.39 -15.81 5.90
CA LEU A 40 -9.74 -16.29 4.68
C LEU A 40 -9.91 -17.81 4.51
N LYS A 41 -9.88 -18.56 5.62
CA LYS A 41 -10.17 -20.00 5.60
C LYS A 41 -11.61 -20.28 5.18
N GLU A 42 -12.57 -19.49 5.66
CA GLU A 42 -13.97 -19.55 5.23
C GLU A 42 -14.12 -19.15 3.76
N ALA A 43 -13.44 -18.10 3.31
CA ALA A 43 -13.41 -17.68 1.90
C ALA A 43 -12.85 -18.75 0.95
N SER A 44 -12.04 -19.68 1.46
CA SER A 44 -11.51 -20.83 0.70
C SER A 44 -12.51 -21.99 0.52
N GLU A 45 -13.77 -21.83 0.93
CA GLU A 45 -14.84 -22.84 0.84
C GLU A 45 -15.51 -22.90 -0.53
N PHE A 46 -14.70 -23.03 -1.59
CA PHE A 46 -15.18 -23.24 -2.96
C PHE A 46 -14.39 -24.37 -3.64
N GLU A 47 -15.02 -25.00 -4.64
CA GLU A 47 -14.47 -26.20 -5.27
C GLU A 47 -13.13 -25.95 -5.98
N GLY A 48 -12.97 -24.80 -6.65
CA GLY A 48 -11.75 -24.42 -7.36
C GLY A 48 -10.51 -24.33 -6.47
N PHE A 49 -10.68 -23.95 -5.19
CA PHE A 49 -9.57 -23.80 -4.25
C PHE A 49 -8.71 -25.07 -4.09
N LYS A 50 -9.28 -26.26 -4.32
CA LYS A 50 -8.58 -27.55 -4.22
C LYS A 50 -7.40 -27.65 -5.20
N ALA A 51 -7.44 -26.95 -6.34
CA ALA A 51 -6.37 -26.97 -7.34
C ALA A 51 -5.06 -26.33 -6.85
N LEU A 52 -5.14 -25.38 -5.90
CA LEU A 52 -3.94 -24.79 -5.27
C LEU A 52 -3.16 -25.77 -4.39
N LYS A 53 -3.73 -26.94 -4.08
CA LYS A 53 -3.13 -27.97 -3.19
C LYS A 53 -2.72 -27.41 -1.81
N ILE A 54 -3.36 -26.34 -1.37
CA ILE A 54 -3.17 -25.76 -0.04
C ILE A 54 -4.00 -26.55 0.98
N ASN A 55 -3.35 -26.99 2.06
CA ASN A 55 -4.02 -27.74 3.11
C ASN A 55 -4.88 -26.79 3.97
N ARG A 56 -6.18 -27.10 4.07
CA ARG A 56 -7.19 -26.33 4.83
C ARG A 56 -7.26 -26.70 6.32
N ASP A 57 -6.45 -27.66 6.78
CA ASP A 57 -6.19 -27.89 8.20
C ASP A 57 -5.69 -26.60 8.84
N LEU A 58 -6.28 -26.21 9.97
CA LEU A 58 -6.13 -24.87 10.53
C LEU A 58 -4.65 -24.49 10.78
N VAL A 59 -3.87 -25.43 11.31
CA VAL A 59 -2.44 -25.19 11.64
C VAL A 59 -1.62 -24.99 10.37
N LYS A 60 -1.89 -25.78 9.33
CA LYS A 60 -1.19 -25.67 8.04
C LYS A 60 -1.64 -24.43 7.27
N PHE A 61 -2.93 -24.13 7.27
CA PHE A 61 -3.49 -22.96 6.61
C PHE A 61 -2.92 -21.67 7.19
N PHE A 62 -2.77 -21.58 8.52
CA PHE A 62 -2.17 -20.43 9.19
C PHE A 62 -0.79 -20.05 8.62
N THR A 63 0.06 -21.04 8.33
CA THR A 63 1.39 -20.76 7.76
C THR A 63 1.34 -20.29 6.30
N LYS A 64 0.25 -20.60 5.58
CA LYS A 64 0.07 -20.25 4.17
C LYS A 64 -0.74 -18.98 3.97
N SER A 65 -1.63 -18.64 4.90
CA SER A 65 -2.45 -17.43 4.84
C SER A 65 -1.61 -16.16 4.83
N ASP A 66 -0.47 -16.11 5.54
CA ASP A 66 0.43 -14.95 5.52
C ASP A 66 0.98 -14.66 4.12
N ALA A 67 1.35 -15.70 3.38
CA ALA A 67 1.83 -15.55 2.00
C ALA A 67 0.71 -15.07 1.06
N ILE A 68 -0.51 -15.59 1.22
CA ILE A 68 -1.68 -15.14 0.44
C ILE A 68 -1.97 -13.66 0.72
N PHE A 69 -1.98 -13.26 2.00
CA PHE A 69 -2.22 -11.86 2.35
C PHE A 69 -1.14 -10.94 1.84
N LYS A 70 0.15 -11.29 1.96
CA LYS A 70 1.24 -10.51 1.38
C LYS A 70 1.10 -10.35 -0.12
N PHE A 71 0.76 -11.42 -0.83
CA PHE A 71 0.50 -11.36 -2.26
C PHE A 71 -0.65 -10.38 -2.58
N PHE A 72 -1.77 -10.46 -1.87
CA PHE A 72 -2.88 -9.52 -2.05
C PHE A 72 -2.52 -8.07 -1.71
N GLU A 73 -1.75 -7.85 -0.64
CA GLU A 73 -1.26 -6.52 -0.25
C GLU A 73 -0.32 -5.95 -1.32
N GLU A 74 0.62 -6.74 -1.83
CA GLU A 74 1.53 -6.34 -2.91
C GLU A 74 0.78 -5.90 -4.17
N LEU A 75 -0.20 -6.69 -4.64
CA LEU A 75 -1.00 -6.34 -5.81
C LEU A 75 -1.78 -5.04 -5.60
N SER A 76 -2.40 -4.89 -4.43
CA SER A 76 -3.20 -3.71 -4.08
C SER A 76 -2.36 -2.44 -4.00
N HIS A 77 -1.18 -2.53 -3.37
CA HIS A 77 -0.25 -1.41 -3.22
C HIS A 77 0.42 -1.01 -4.55
N GLU A 78 0.63 -1.96 -5.46
CA GLU A 78 1.19 -1.71 -6.79
C GLU A 78 0.13 -1.39 -7.86
N HIS A 79 -1.15 -1.34 -7.48
CA HIS A 79 -2.27 -1.16 -8.42
C HIS A 79 -2.29 -2.16 -9.57
N VAL A 80 -1.89 -3.40 -9.29
CA VAL A 80 -1.87 -4.51 -10.25
C VAL A 80 -3.11 -5.38 -10.07
N SER A 81 -3.89 -5.57 -11.12
CA SER A 81 -5.02 -6.52 -11.13
C SER A 81 -4.52 -7.95 -11.36
N PHE A 82 -5.33 -8.95 -11.00
CA PHE A 82 -5.04 -10.35 -11.29
C PHE A 82 -4.93 -10.59 -12.81
N GLY A 83 -5.82 -10.01 -13.61
CA GLY A 83 -5.75 -10.07 -15.07
C GLY A 83 -4.43 -9.54 -15.65
N ALA A 84 -3.91 -8.43 -15.11
CA ALA A 84 -2.63 -7.86 -15.55
C ALA A 84 -1.43 -8.79 -15.29
N LEU A 85 -1.51 -9.67 -14.29
CA LEU A 85 -0.48 -10.70 -14.06
C LEU A 85 -0.49 -11.74 -15.17
N VAL A 86 -1.69 -12.22 -15.55
CA VAL A 86 -1.87 -13.27 -16.57
C VAL A 86 -1.50 -12.77 -17.97
N GLU A 87 -1.83 -11.51 -18.27
CA GLU A 87 -1.41 -10.85 -19.52
C GLU A 87 0.11 -10.69 -19.63
N GLY A 88 0.81 -10.64 -18.49
CA GLY A 88 2.26 -10.70 -18.45
C GLY A 88 2.76 -12.12 -18.73
N ASP A 89 3.55 -12.30 -19.80
CA ASP A 89 4.13 -13.59 -20.21
C ASP A 89 4.77 -14.40 -19.07
N ALA A 90 5.22 -13.73 -18.00
CA ALA A 90 5.84 -14.34 -16.83
C ALA A 90 4.92 -15.28 -16.01
N TYR A 91 3.59 -15.11 -16.07
CA TYR A 91 2.65 -15.85 -15.21
C TYR A 91 1.57 -16.63 -15.97
N VAL A 92 1.65 -16.71 -17.30
CA VAL A 92 0.65 -17.43 -18.13
C VAL A 92 0.44 -18.88 -17.67
N GLU A 93 1.52 -19.58 -17.29
CA GLU A 93 1.44 -20.98 -16.79
C GLU A 93 0.73 -21.11 -15.43
N PHE A 94 0.54 -20.00 -14.70
CA PHE A 94 -0.13 -19.96 -13.40
C PHE A 94 -1.54 -19.38 -13.47
N ALA A 95 -2.09 -19.12 -14.67
CA ALA A 95 -3.39 -18.48 -14.86
C ALA A 95 -4.50 -19.10 -13.99
N GLU A 96 -4.62 -20.43 -13.98
CA GLU A 96 -5.61 -21.14 -13.15
C GLU A 96 -5.44 -20.82 -11.65
N HIS A 97 -4.21 -20.75 -11.15
CA HIS A 97 -3.95 -20.41 -9.75
C HIS A 97 -4.27 -18.94 -9.46
N ILE A 98 -4.00 -18.04 -10.40
CA ILE A 98 -4.29 -16.60 -10.28
C ILE A 98 -5.80 -16.38 -10.22
N ASP A 99 -6.58 -17.04 -11.08
CA ASP A 99 -8.04 -16.97 -11.08
C ASP A 99 -8.63 -17.44 -9.73
N ILE A 100 -8.10 -18.54 -9.18
CA ILE A 100 -8.52 -19.04 -7.86
C ILE A 100 -8.18 -18.04 -6.75
N LEU A 101 -7.03 -17.37 -6.83
CA LEU A 101 -6.63 -16.36 -5.84
C LEU A 101 -7.50 -15.09 -5.95
N GLU A 102 -7.93 -14.72 -7.16
CA GLU A 102 -8.90 -13.64 -7.37
C GLU A 102 -10.24 -13.98 -6.73
N GLU A 103 -10.82 -15.15 -7.04
CA GLU A 103 -12.08 -15.61 -6.43
C GLU A 103 -11.98 -15.67 -4.89
N LEU A 104 -10.84 -16.13 -4.37
CA LEU A 104 -10.58 -16.14 -2.93
C LEU A 104 -10.60 -14.72 -2.33
N GLN A 105 -9.98 -13.74 -2.99
CA GLN A 105 -9.96 -12.36 -2.52
C GLN A 105 -11.37 -11.74 -2.54
N GLU A 106 -12.16 -12.03 -3.56
CA GLU A 106 -13.55 -11.55 -3.69
C GLU A 106 -14.46 -12.16 -2.61
N ASN A 107 -14.36 -13.47 -2.39
CA ASN A 107 -15.09 -14.16 -1.31
C ASN A 107 -14.70 -13.59 0.06
N TYR A 108 -13.41 -13.37 0.27
CA TYR A 108 -12.89 -12.79 1.51
C TYR A 108 -13.40 -11.35 1.74
N LYS A 109 -13.40 -10.52 0.70
CA LYS A 109 -13.97 -9.17 0.73
C LYS A 109 -15.43 -9.22 1.15
N THR A 110 -16.24 -10.07 0.50
CA THR A 110 -17.67 -10.23 0.79
C THR A 110 -17.91 -10.62 2.26
N LEU A 111 -17.11 -11.55 2.80
CA LEU A 111 -17.21 -11.96 4.21
C LEU A 111 -16.89 -10.82 5.17
N LEU A 112 -15.85 -10.04 4.91
CA LEU A 112 -15.52 -8.86 5.73
C LEU A 112 -16.67 -7.85 5.71
N GLU A 113 -17.20 -7.53 4.53
CA GLU A 113 -18.27 -6.56 4.37
C GLU A 113 -19.54 -6.98 5.12
N SER A 114 -19.90 -8.27 5.06
CA SER A 114 -21.05 -8.82 5.79
C SER A 114 -20.94 -8.68 7.32
N LYS A 115 -19.72 -8.51 7.84
CA LYS A 115 -19.41 -8.40 9.27
C LYS A 115 -19.07 -6.96 9.69
N GLY A 116 -19.17 -5.99 8.78
CA GLY A 116 -18.77 -4.60 9.05
C GLY A 116 -17.26 -4.43 9.26
N LEU A 117 -16.47 -5.34 8.68
CA LEU A 117 -15.02 -5.37 8.80
C LEU A 117 -14.33 -4.87 7.53
N SER A 118 -13.05 -4.51 7.67
CA SER A 118 -12.13 -4.21 6.57
C SER A 118 -10.76 -4.84 6.85
N ASP A 119 -9.96 -4.99 5.80
CA ASP A 119 -8.58 -5.47 5.88
C ASP A 119 -7.62 -4.50 5.17
N ARG A 120 -6.32 -4.63 5.49
CA ARG A 120 -5.25 -3.81 4.90
C ARG A 120 -5.17 -3.97 3.40
N VAL A 121 -5.43 -5.17 2.89
CA VAL A 121 -5.52 -5.48 1.46
C VAL A 121 -6.40 -4.50 0.70
N PHE A 122 -7.47 -3.98 1.31
CA PHE A 122 -8.45 -3.13 0.65
C PHE A 122 -8.26 -1.63 0.88
N ILE A 123 -7.26 -1.22 1.68
CA ILE A 123 -7.00 0.17 2.02
C ILE A 123 -6.73 1.02 0.76
N PRO A 124 -5.85 0.62 -0.19
CA PRO A 124 -5.59 1.42 -1.39
C PRO A 124 -6.84 1.78 -2.18
N SER A 125 -7.84 0.90 -2.17
CA SER A 125 -9.13 1.11 -2.86
C SER A 125 -10.18 1.89 -2.04
N SER A 126 -9.96 2.10 -0.74
CA SER A 126 -10.99 2.60 0.17
C SER A 126 -10.40 3.34 1.38
N TYR A 127 -10.02 4.59 1.15
CA TYR A 127 -9.54 5.50 2.20
C TYR A 127 -9.98 6.94 1.95
N ARG A 128 -9.88 7.77 3.00
CA ARG A 128 -9.98 9.23 2.91
C ARG A 128 -8.73 9.85 3.49
N ILE A 129 -8.30 11.00 3.00
CA ILE A 129 -7.21 11.76 3.62
C ILE A 129 -7.66 12.28 4.99
N ASN A 130 -6.83 12.05 6.01
CA ASN A 130 -7.01 12.61 7.33
C ASN A 130 -6.58 14.09 7.38
N ASN A 131 -7.45 14.98 6.91
CA ASN A 131 -7.13 16.41 6.86
C ASN A 131 -6.74 16.98 8.23
N GLY A 132 -7.33 16.50 9.32
CA GLY A 132 -6.96 16.96 10.67
C GLY A 132 -5.50 16.66 11.02
N PHE A 133 -4.98 15.50 10.61
CA PHE A 133 -3.56 15.18 10.75
C PHE A 133 -2.70 16.01 9.79
N ILE A 134 -3.09 16.10 8.50
CA ILE A 134 -2.31 16.81 7.49
C ILE A 134 -2.20 18.31 7.80
N GLU A 135 -3.28 18.93 8.25
CA GLU A 135 -3.33 20.37 8.53
C GLU A 135 -2.59 20.76 9.80
N ALA A 136 -2.32 19.81 10.69
CA ALA A 136 -1.55 20.03 11.92
C ALA A 136 -0.06 20.28 11.68
N TYR A 137 0.44 20.03 10.47
CA TYR A 137 1.82 20.27 10.07
C TYR A 137 1.90 21.35 8.99
N GLU A 138 2.94 22.18 9.06
CA GLU A 138 3.21 23.21 8.05
C GLU A 138 3.74 22.61 6.75
N ARG A 139 4.57 21.56 6.86
CA ARG A 139 5.15 20.83 5.73
C ARG A 139 5.50 19.40 6.13
N PHE A 140 5.71 18.57 5.12
CA PHE A 140 6.24 17.20 5.27
C PHE A 140 7.58 17.09 4.55
N GLU A 141 8.50 16.36 5.16
CA GLU A 141 9.81 16.01 4.58
C GLU A 141 9.96 14.49 4.64
N LEU A 142 10.14 13.86 3.47
CA LEU A 142 10.38 12.43 3.38
C LEU A 142 11.81 12.17 2.93
N TYR A 143 12.58 11.50 3.78
CA TYR A 143 13.91 11.00 3.49
C TYR A 143 13.77 9.59 2.91
N LEU A 144 13.71 9.49 1.59
CA LEU A 144 13.40 8.28 0.87
C LEU A 144 14.67 7.44 0.63
N GLU A 145 14.69 6.28 1.28
CA GLU A 145 15.64 5.21 1.02
C GLU A 145 14.89 3.96 0.52
N GLY A 146 15.30 3.41 -0.62
CA GLY A 146 14.72 2.17 -1.14
C GLY A 146 13.58 2.40 -2.15
N TYR A 147 12.47 1.71 -1.93
CA TYR A 147 11.35 1.59 -2.87
C TYR A 147 10.09 2.22 -2.29
N MET A 148 9.21 2.69 -3.17
CA MET A 148 7.92 3.27 -2.82
C MET A 148 6.90 2.72 -3.79
N SER A 149 5.81 2.14 -3.27
CA SER A 149 4.67 1.62 -4.01
C SER A 149 3.89 2.71 -4.73
N TYR A 150 3.06 2.33 -5.71
CA TYR A 150 2.20 3.30 -6.39
C TYR A 150 1.18 3.93 -5.45
N PHE A 151 0.64 3.14 -4.51
CA PHE A 151 -0.25 3.64 -3.47
C PHE A 151 0.41 4.71 -2.59
N GLU A 152 1.65 4.48 -2.13
CA GLU A 152 2.39 5.46 -1.31
C GLU A 152 2.63 6.77 -2.09
N LEU A 153 2.99 6.68 -3.37
CA LEU A 153 3.16 7.86 -4.23
C LEU A 153 1.84 8.62 -4.42
N GLU A 154 0.74 7.91 -4.70
CA GLU A 154 -0.58 8.50 -4.86
C GLU A 154 -1.02 9.22 -3.57
N LEU A 155 -0.80 8.59 -2.42
CA LEU A 155 -1.08 9.18 -1.11
C LEU A 155 -0.30 10.48 -0.90
N ILE A 156 1.01 10.44 -1.16
CA ILE A 156 1.88 11.61 -1.04
C ILE A 156 1.47 12.72 -2.01
N GLU A 157 1.12 12.39 -3.26
CA GLU A 157 0.66 13.35 -4.25
C GLU A 157 -0.62 14.06 -3.81
N LYS A 158 -1.60 13.31 -3.29
CA LYS A 158 -2.84 13.88 -2.72
C LYS A 158 -2.57 14.83 -1.55
N ILE A 159 -1.54 14.56 -0.76
CA ILE A 159 -1.14 15.41 0.38
C ILE A 159 -0.39 16.65 -0.12
N ALA A 160 0.47 16.50 -1.13
CA ALA A 160 1.22 17.59 -1.76
C ALA A 160 0.30 18.67 -2.37
N GLN A 161 -0.92 18.31 -2.75
CA GLN A 161 -1.95 19.28 -3.18
C GLN A 161 -2.39 20.25 -2.06
N LYS A 162 -2.11 19.95 -0.79
CA LYS A 162 -2.62 20.70 0.38
C LYS A 162 -1.52 21.32 1.26
N ARG A 163 -0.35 20.69 1.30
CA ARG A 163 0.81 21.08 2.11
C ARG A 163 2.08 20.77 1.33
N ALA A 164 3.12 21.57 1.55
CA ALA A 164 4.43 21.33 0.96
C ALA A 164 4.92 19.93 1.36
N PHE A 165 5.39 19.17 0.37
CA PHE A 165 5.84 17.80 0.57
C PHE A 165 7.16 17.61 -0.14
N ILE A 166 8.24 17.68 0.64
CA ILE A 166 9.60 17.68 0.13
C ILE A 166 10.13 16.24 0.18
N ILE A 167 10.62 15.75 -0.95
CA ILE A 167 11.29 14.46 -1.05
C ILE A 167 12.79 14.69 -1.06
N HIS A 168 13.50 14.01 -0.16
CA HIS A 168 14.96 13.92 -0.14
C HIS A 168 15.38 12.51 -0.53
N MET A 169 16.22 12.36 -1.55
CA MET A 169 16.74 11.04 -1.94
C MET A 169 18.11 11.15 -2.61
N HIS A 170 18.82 10.01 -2.66
CA HIS A 170 20.00 9.84 -3.50
C HIS A 170 19.64 8.99 -4.72
N THR A 171 19.69 9.58 -5.92
CA THR A 171 19.46 8.84 -7.17
C THR A 171 20.66 7.96 -7.47
N SER A 172 20.42 6.75 -8.00
CA SER A 172 21.47 5.83 -8.41
C SER A 172 20.94 4.79 -9.38
N LYS A 173 21.82 3.97 -9.96
CA LYS A 173 21.39 2.83 -10.79
C LYS A 173 20.53 1.79 -10.05
N PHE A 174 20.49 1.81 -8.72
CA PHE A 174 19.77 0.81 -7.91
C PHE A 174 18.33 1.21 -7.59
N ASN A 175 17.94 2.48 -7.74
CA ASN A 175 16.58 2.96 -7.49
C ASN A 175 15.93 3.56 -8.74
N LYS A 176 16.27 3.01 -9.92
CA LYS A 176 15.68 3.42 -11.21
C LYS A 176 14.16 3.35 -11.23
N LYS A 177 13.57 2.30 -10.65
CA LYS A 177 12.10 2.18 -10.56
C LYS A 177 11.43 3.37 -9.88
N VAL A 178 12.02 3.88 -8.79
CA VAL A 178 11.49 5.06 -8.10
C VAL A 178 11.71 6.33 -8.93
N GLN A 179 12.84 6.45 -9.63
CA GLN A 179 13.09 7.56 -10.54
C GLN A 179 12.09 7.58 -11.72
N GLU A 180 11.79 6.41 -12.30
CA GLU A 180 10.79 6.24 -13.35
C GLU A 180 9.40 6.67 -12.87
N ARG A 181 9.01 6.29 -11.65
CA ARG A 181 7.74 6.74 -11.05
C ARG A 181 7.69 8.26 -10.86
N PHE A 182 8.76 8.87 -10.37
CA PHE A 182 8.80 10.33 -10.26
C PHE A 182 8.75 11.02 -11.63
N LEU A 183 9.37 10.43 -12.65
CA LEU A 183 9.30 10.90 -14.03
C LEU A 183 7.88 10.83 -14.60
N GLU A 184 7.14 9.74 -14.35
CA GLU A 184 5.72 9.61 -14.71
C GLU A 184 4.86 10.71 -14.08
N MET A 185 5.24 11.17 -12.88
CA MET A 185 4.62 12.30 -12.21
C MET A 185 5.21 13.67 -12.62
N GLY A 186 5.96 13.76 -13.72
CA GLY A 186 6.53 14.99 -14.26
C GLY A 186 7.79 15.53 -13.56
N VAL A 187 8.44 14.73 -12.71
CA VAL A 187 9.68 15.11 -12.02
C VAL A 187 10.86 14.40 -12.63
N GLU A 188 11.65 15.12 -13.41
CA GLU A 188 12.92 14.62 -13.94
C GLU A 188 14.02 14.74 -12.88
N LEU A 189 14.65 13.61 -12.55
CA LEU A 189 15.69 13.54 -11.53
C LEU A 189 17.07 13.33 -12.16
N PRO A 190 18.10 14.10 -11.78
CA PRO A 190 19.47 13.86 -12.25
C PRO A 190 20.00 12.52 -11.73
N GLU A 191 20.84 11.85 -12.51
CA GLU A 191 21.46 10.59 -12.10
C GLU A 191 22.56 10.79 -11.02
N ASN A 192 22.76 9.77 -10.17
CA ASN A 192 23.85 9.66 -9.20
C ASN A 192 24.06 10.91 -8.32
N SER A 193 22.96 11.53 -7.86
CA SER A 193 22.97 12.82 -7.19
C SER A 193 22.09 12.80 -5.94
N GLN A 194 22.46 13.60 -4.93
CA GLN A 194 21.53 13.93 -3.85
C GLN A 194 20.59 15.02 -4.34
N VAL A 195 19.29 14.77 -4.21
CA VAL A 195 18.24 15.63 -4.72
C VAL A 195 17.25 15.95 -3.61
N SER A 196 16.67 17.14 -3.68
CA SER A 196 15.58 17.57 -2.82
C SER A 196 14.62 18.39 -3.65
N PHE A 197 13.37 17.97 -3.70
CA PHE A 197 12.35 18.60 -4.54
C PHE A 197 11.00 18.58 -3.85
N ASP A 198 10.21 19.63 -4.07
CA ASP A 198 8.85 19.74 -3.53
C ASP A 198 7.84 19.23 -4.56
N LEU A 199 6.98 18.31 -4.13
CA LEU A 199 5.91 17.76 -4.96
C LEU A 199 4.73 18.73 -5.12
N GLN A 200 4.60 19.74 -4.25
CA GLN A 200 3.55 20.74 -4.34
C GLN A 200 3.77 21.72 -5.50
N SER A 201 5.03 22.00 -5.84
CA SER A 201 5.42 23.00 -6.84
C SER A 201 5.64 22.42 -8.24
N LYS A 202 5.10 21.24 -8.52
CA LYS A 202 5.12 20.64 -9.86
C LYS A 202 4.30 21.45 -10.85
#